data_AF-A0A2P6QZG8-F1
#
_entry.id   AF-A0A2P6QZG8-F1
#
_cell.length_a   1.000
_cell.length_b   1.000
_cell.length_c   1.000
_cell.angle_alpha   90.00
_cell.angle_beta   90.00
_cell.angle_gamma   90.00
#
_symmetry.space_group_name_H-M   'P 1'
#
loop_
_entity.id
_entity.type
_entity.pdbx_description
1 polymer ?
#
loop_
_entity_poly.entity_id
_entity_poly.type
_entity_poly.pdbx_seq_one_letter_code
_entity_poly.pdbx_strand_id
1 'polypeptide(L)'
;MLHPKGTSTRSDYLSLFLVLDNPAVLPPGSEVFAEFTLRILDLNCGKHHSLKSEQWFSASSWSWGWDEFLTQKAKFFKKDQCIVEAEITVKGISS
;
A
#
# COMPACT_ATOMS: atom_id res chain seq x y z
N MET A 1 4.43 0.10 -2.95
CA MET A 1 4.53 0.81 -4.25
C MET A 1 3.56 1.99 -4.28
N LEU A 2 4.06 3.18 -4.60
CA LEU A 2 3.29 4.43 -4.65
C LEU A 2 3.06 4.85 -6.11
N HIS A 3 1.82 5.16 -6.47
CA HIS A 3 1.48 5.74 -7.77
C HIS A 3 0.85 7.12 -7.56
N PRO A 4 1.64 8.21 -7.66
CA PRO A 4 1.15 9.58 -7.40
C PRO A 4 0.00 10.01 -8.31
N LYS A 5 -0.04 9.49 -9.55
CA LYS A 5 -1.07 9.81 -10.56
C LYS A 5 -2.23 8.80 -10.61
N GLY A 6 -2.25 7.86 -9.69
CA GLY A 6 -3.21 6.77 -9.67
C GLY A 6 -2.89 5.65 -10.65
N THR A 7 -3.55 4.51 -10.46
CA THR A 7 -3.53 3.33 -11.36
C THR A 7 -4.87 3.08 -12.03
N SER A 8 -5.96 3.69 -11.54
CA SER A 8 -7.28 3.63 -12.16
C SER A 8 -7.48 4.71 -13.23
N THR A 9 -8.61 4.65 -13.94
CA THR A 9 -9.04 5.70 -14.87
C THR A 9 -9.31 7.05 -14.20
N ARG A 10 -9.37 7.08 -12.85
CA ARG A 10 -9.62 8.28 -12.06
C ARG A 10 -8.29 8.90 -11.65
N SER A 11 -7.83 9.83 -12.49
CA SER A 11 -6.53 10.50 -12.34
C SER A 11 -6.43 11.49 -11.18
N ASP A 12 -7.50 11.66 -10.38
CA ASP A 12 -7.57 12.56 -9.24
C ASP A 12 -7.23 11.87 -7.90
N TYR A 13 -6.84 10.59 -7.95
CA TYR A 13 -6.39 9.84 -6.79
C TYR A 13 -4.94 9.39 -6.96
N LEU A 14 -4.27 9.25 -5.83
CA LEU A 14 -3.05 8.49 -5.70
C LEU A 14 -3.40 7.08 -5.24
N SER A 15 -2.65 6.12 -5.78
CA SER A 15 -2.79 4.71 -5.43
C SER A 15 -1.60 4.24 -4.61
N LEU A 16 -1.85 3.34 -3.66
CA LEU A 16 -0.83 2.84 -2.75
C LEU A 16 -1.05 1.35 -2.48
N PHE A 17 0.01 0.57 -2.69
CA PHE A 17 0.00 -0.89 -2.61
C PHE A 17 1.12 -1.41 -1.73
N LEU A 18 0.85 -2.46 -0.97
CA LEU A 18 1.87 -3.34 -0.41
C LEU A 18 2.25 -4.37 -1.48
N VAL A 19 3.56 -4.62 -1.64
CA VAL A 19 4.09 -5.53 -2.66
C VAL A 19 5.12 -6.46 -2.03
N LEU A 20 5.13 -7.72 -2.46
CA LEU A 20 6.29 -8.59 -2.26
C LEU A 20 7.42 -8.09 -3.15
N ASP A 21 8.61 -7.92 -2.57
CA ASP A 21 9.79 -7.43 -3.29
C ASP A 21 10.31 -8.46 -4.31
N ASN A 22 10.35 -9.74 -3.92
CA ASN A 22 10.77 -10.83 -4.80
C ASN A 22 9.81 -12.03 -4.72
N PRO A 23 8.65 -11.95 -5.37
CA PRO A 23 7.63 -13.00 -5.32
C PRO A 23 8.12 -14.35 -5.90
N ALA A 24 9.10 -14.32 -6.81
CA ALA A 24 9.65 -15.53 -7.43
C ALA A 24 10.48 -16.39 -6.47
N VAL A 25 10.86 -15.87 -5.30
CA VAL A 25 11.59 -16.61 -4.26
C VAL A 25 10.64 -17.45 -3.39
N LEU A 26 9.34 -17.15 -3.41
CA LEU A 26 8.38 -17.99 -2.70
C LEU A 26 8.33 -19.39 -3.33
N PRO A 27 8.30 -20.46 -2.52
CA PRO A 27 8.10 -21.80 -3.06
C PRO A 27 6.79 -21.86 -3.86
N PRO A 28 6.72 -22.68 -4.92
CA PRO A 28 5.49 -22.85 -5.71
C PRO A 28 4.33 -23.27 -4.80
N GLY A 29 3.19 -22.56 -4.91
CA GLY A 29 2.00 -22.81 -4.10
C GLY A 29 2.01 -22.16 -2.71
N SER A 30 3.12 -21.56 -2.29
CA SER A 30 3.19 -20.89 -0.99
C SER A 30 2.54 -19.51 -0.99
N GLU A 31 1.96 -19.16 0.16
CA GLU A 31 1.32 -17.88 0.40
C GLU A 31 1.72 -17.31 1.77
N VAL A 32 1.83 -15.99 1.86
CA VAL A 32 2.12 -15.26 3.10
C VAL A 32 0.89 -14.48 3.51
N PHE A 33 0.35 -14.76 4.70
CA PHE A 33 -0.74 -13.99 5.27
C PHE A 33 -0.18 -12.82 6.07
N ALA A 34 -0.53 -11.60 5.67
CA ALA A 34 -0.08 -10.39 6.34
C ALA A 34 -1.25 -9.45 6.64
N GLU A 35 -1.26 -8.93 7.85
CA GLU A 35 -2.03 -7.75 8.22
C GLU A 35 -1.13 -6.52 8.04
N PHE A 36 -1.66 -5.48 7.42
CA PHE A 36 -0.88 -4.27 7.21
C PHE A 36 -1.74 -3.01 7.27
N THR A 37 -1.11 -1.92 7.68
CA THR A 37 -1.66 -0.57 7.60
C THR A 37 -0.75 0.27 6.73
N LEU A 38 -1.30 0.88 5.68
CA LEU A 38 -0.59 1.88 4.86
C LEU A 38 -1.07 3.27 5.27
N ARG A 39 -0.13 4.22 5.42
CA ARG A 39 -0.43 5.58 5.86
C ARG A 39 0.32 6.62 5.03
N ILE A 40 -0.34 7.74 4.76
CA ILE A 40 0.30 8.98 4.33
C ILE A 40 0.22 9.98 5.48
N LEU A 41 1.37 10.49 5.91
CA LEU A 41 1.47 11.41 7.03
C LEU A 41 1.36 12.86 6.53
N ASP A 42 0.42 13.65 7.06
CA ASP A 42 0.42 15.11 6.87
C ASP A 42 1.52 15.73 7.73
N LEU A 43 2.50 16.35 7.07
CA LEU A 43 3.60 17.03 7.73
C LEU A 43 3.20 18.36 8.39
N ASN A 44 1.98 18.85 8.20
CA ASN A 44 1.54 20.16 8.70
C ASN A 44 0.56 20.09 9.87
N CYS A 45 -0.45 19.21 9.80
CA CYS A 45 -1.55 19.22 10.78
C CYS A 45 -1.55 18.01 11.72
N GLY A 46 -0.60 17.07 11.55
CA GLY A 46 -0.61 15.79 12.28
C GLY A 46 -1.83 14.91 11.93
N LYS A 47 -2.51 15.19 10.81
CA LYS A 47 -3.57 14.32 10.30
C LYS A 47 -2.93 13.25 9.43
N HIS A 48 -3.32 12.01 9.64
CA HIS A 48 -2.80 10.89 8.85
C HIS A 48 -3.97 10.26 8.13
N HIS A 49 -3.80 9.95 6.84
CA HIS A 49 -4.74 9.09 6.14
C HIS A 49 -4.18 7.66 6.18
N SER A 50 -4.92 6.74 6.79
CA SER A 50 -4.50 5.36 6.99
C SER A 50 -5.60 4.38 6.60
N LEU A 51 -5.24 3.34 5.87
CA LEU A 51 -6.11 2.21 5.57
C LEU A 51 -5.42 0.91 5.99
N LYS A 52 -6.21 -0.04 6.50
CA LYS A 52 -5.75 -1.32 7.04
C LYS A 52 -6.42 -2.46 6.30
N SER A 53 -5.68 -3.55 6.06
CA SER A 53 -6.19 -4.77 5.44
C SER A 53 -5.44 -6.00 5.92
N GLU A 54 -6.01 -7.17 5.67
CA GLU A 54 -5.39 -8.49 5.82
C GLU A 54 -5.50 -9.23 4.51
N GLN A 55 -4.39 -9.72 3.98
CA GLN A 55 -4.35 -10.36 2.67
C GLN A 55 -3.35 -11.50 2.61
N TRP A 56 -3.63 -12.44 1.72
CA TRP A 56 -2.70 -13.47 1.29
C TRP A 56 -1.90 -12.95 0.09
N PHE A 57 -0.59 -13.08 0.19
CA PHE A 57 0.34 -12.72 -0.88
C PHE A 57 1.03 -13.97 -1.39
N SER A 58 1.08 -14.12 -2.70
CA SER A 58 1.70 -15.27 -3.36
C SER A 58 2.50 -14.81 -4.57
N ALA A 59 3.17 -15.75 -5.25
CA ALA A 59 3.87 -15.42 -6.49
C ALA A 59 2.94 -14.86 -7.58
N SER A 60 1.67 -15.30 -7.61
CA SER A 60 0.66 -14.85 -8.57
C SER A 60 -0.16 -13.64 -8.08
N SER A 61 -0.27 -13.45 -6.76
CA SER A 61 -0.95 -12.32 -6.13
C SER A 61 0.01 -11.57 -5.21
N TRP A 62 1.04 -10.97 -5.82
CA TRP A 62 2.18 -10.39 -5.11
C TRP A 62 1.95 -8.95 -4.63
N SER A 63 0.82 -8.34 -4.97
CA SER A 63 0.48 -6.97 -4.61
C SER A 63 -0.97 -6.84 -4.18
N TRP A 64 -1.22 -6.00 -3.17
CA TRP A 64 -2.57 -5.59 -2.80
C TRP A 64 -2.55 -4.17 -2.25
N GLY A 65 -3.61 -3.41 -2.50
CA GLY A 65 -3.70 -2.02 -2.06
C GLY A 65 -4.98 -1.34 -2.50
N TRP A 66 -4.92 -0.02 -2.60
CA TRP A 66 -6.04 0.81 -2.97
C TRP A 66 -5.69 1.68 -4.17
N ASP A 67 -6.44 1.51 -5.26
CA ASP A 67 -6.36 2.40 -6.43
C ASP A 67 -6.75 3.84 -6.07
N GLU A 68 -7.72 4.01 -5.17
CA GLU A 68 -8.21 5.31 -4.71
C GLU A 68 -7.81 5.58 -3.25
N PHE A 69 -6.51 5.46 -2.93
CA PHE A 69 -6.01 5.60 -1.56
C PHE A 69 -6.20 7.03 -1.02
N LEU A 70 -5.79 8.05 -1.78
CA LEU A 70 -5.91 9.45 -1.34
C LEU A 70 -6.18 10.37 -2.53
N THR A 71 -7.18 11.23 -2.43
CA THR A 71 -7.42 12.24 -3.47
C THR A 71 -6.29 13.26 -3.52
N GLN A 72 -5.85 13.64 -4.72
CA GLN A 72 -4.85 14.69 -4.94
C GLN A 72 -5.32 16.07 -4.46
N LYS A 73 -6.64 16.27 -4.29
CA LYS A 73 -7.20 17.50 -3.70
C LYS A 73 -6.93 17.61 -2.20
N ALA A 74 -6.52 16.52 -1.57
CA ALA A 74 -6.25 16.50 -0.15
C ALA A 74 -4.95 17.28 0.13
N LYS A 75 -5.01 18.26 1.04
CA LYS A 75 -3.91 19.20 1.35
C LYS A 75 -2.76 18.55 2.17
N PHE A 76 -2.43 17.29 1.90
CA PHE A 76 -1.38 16.56 2.61
C PHE A 76 0.04 16.89 2.12
N PHE A 77 0.16 17.44 0.91
CA PHE A 77 1.45 17.67 0.26
C PHE A 77 1.86 19.14 0.42
N LYS A 78 2.99 19.40 1.08
CA LYS A 78 3.71 20.67 1.00
C LYS A 78 4.95 20.43 0.15
N LYS A 79 5.16 21.24 -0.89
CA LYS A 79 6.35 21.14 -1.78
C LYS A 79 6.53 19.76 -2.43
N ASP A 80 5.43 19.09 -2.82
CA ASP A 80 5.45 17.76 -3.46
C ASP A 80 6.12 16.64 -2.64
N GLN A 81 6.31 16.84 -1.34
CA GLN A 81 6.86 15.83 -0.44
C GLN A 81 5.74 15.17 0.35
N CYS A 82 5.80 13.84 0.45
CA CYS A 82 4.99 13.05 1.36
C CYS A 82 5.83 11.97 2.02
N ILE A 83 5.43 11.59 3.22
CA ILE A 83 5.95 10.41 3.90
C ILE A 83 4.89 9.33 3.82
N VAL A 84 5.30 8.18 3.28
CA VAL A 84 4.51 6.96 3.29
C VAL A 84 5.05 6.07 4.39
N GLU A 85 4.16 5.59 5.25
CA GLU A 85 4.46 4.63 6.31
C GLU A 85 3.70 3.33 6.03
N ALA A 86 4.35 2.21 6.32
CA ALA A 86 3.73 0.90 6.27
C ALA A 86 4.04 0.16 7.58
N GLU A 87 2.99 -0.28 8.27
CA GLU A 87 3.08 -1.18 9.42
C GLU A 87 2.61 -2.56 8.96
N ILE A 88 3.42 -3.59 9.15
CA ILE A 88 3.18 -4.93 8.58
C ILE A 88 3.41 -5.98 9.65
N THR A 89 2.44 -6.87 9.82
CA THR A 89 2.50 -8.03 10.70
C THR A 89 2.25 -9.28 9.87
N VAL A 90 3.27 -10.14 9.75
CA VAL A 90 3.11 -11.46 9.12
C VAL A 90 2.41 -12.39 10.12
N LYS A 91 1.24 -12.90 9.74
CA LYS A 91 0.38 -13.74 10.59
C LYS A 91 0.54 -15.23 10.30
N GLY A 92 1.01 -15.60 9.10
CA GLY A 92 1.22 -17.00 8.76
C GLY A 92 1.81 -17.20 7.38
N ILE A 93 2.23 -18.44 7.13
CA ILE A 93 2.69 -18.92 5.83
C ILE A 93 1.95 -20.22 5.55
N SER A 94 1.45 -20.38 4.33
CA SER A 94 0.85 -21.61 3.81
C SER A 94 1.77 -22.21 2.75
N SER A 95 1.75 -23.53 2.61
CA SER A 95 2.58 -24.31 1.67
C SER A 95 1.83 -25.52 1.12
#